data_AF-A0AAW4KTB6-F1
#
_entry.id   AF-A0AAW4KTB6-F1
#
_cell.length_a   1.000
_cell.length_b   1.000
_cell.length_c   1.000
_cell.angle_alpha   90.00
_cell.angle_beta   90.00
_cell.angle_gamma   90.00
#
_symmetry.space_group_name_H-M   'P 1'
#
loop_
_entity.id
_entity.type
_entity.pdbx_description
1 polymer ?
#
loop_
_entity_poly.entity_id
_entity_poly.type
_entity_poly.pdbx_seq_one_letter_code
_entity_poly.pdbx_strand_id
1 'polypeptide(L)' 'MSKERYGIRRFALLNTAGYSLGLFPLEEPLSVYGANNLGKSASINALQFPILARMSDMSFGKYTLEQSRRFYF' A
#
# COMPACT_ATOMS: atom_id res chain seq x y z
N MET A 1 -3.20 28.57 -13.22
CA MET A 1 -4.35 27.75 -12.77
C MET A 1 -3.81 26.45 -12.21
N SER A 2 -4.01 26.16 -10.92
CA SER A 2 -3.70 24.82 -10.40
C SER A 2 -4.67 23.84 -11.04
N LYS A 3 -4.18 22.88 -11.83
CA LYS A 3 -5.01 21.77 -12.30
C LYS A 3 -5.59 21.07 -11.07
N GLU A 4 -6.92 21.08 -10.93
CA GLU A 4 -7.58 20.21 -9.95
C GLU A 4 -7.16 18.77 -10.26
N ARG A 5 -6.49 18.13 -9.31
CA ARG A 5 -6.12 16.72 -9.39
C ARG A 5 -7.14 15.93 -8.59
N TYR A 6 -8.01 15.21 -9.30
CA TYR A 6 -8.95 14.26 -8.70
C TYR A 6 -8.24 12.93 -8.39
N GLY A 7 -8.77 12.16 -7.44
CA GLY A 7 -8.26 10.83 -7.07
C GLY A 7 -7.47 10.77 -5.76
N ILE A 8 -6.89 9.60 -5.48
CA ILE A 8 -6.08 9.37 -4.28
C ILE A 8 -4.79 10.17 -4.41
N ARG A 9 -4.56 11.08 -3.46
CA ARG A 9 -3.37 11.95 -3.47
C ARG A 9 -2.24 11.40 -2.62
N ARG A 10 -2.55 10.71 -1.52
CA ARG A 10 -1.55 10.19 -0.61
C ARG A 10 -2.01 8.85 -0.07
N PHE A 11 -1.03 7.98 0.14
CA PHE A 11 -1.20 6.74 0.84
C PHE A 11 -0.28 6.73 2.05
N ALA A 12 -0.83 6.39 3.21
CA ALA A 12 -0.12 6.41 4.48
C ALA A 12 -0.13 5.01 5.11
N LEU A 13 1.03 4.58 5.57
CA LEU A 13 1.23 3.37 6.37
C LEU A 13 1.65 3.78 7.77
N LEU A 14 0.92 3.30 8.77
CA LEU A 14 1.18 3.59 10.18
C LEU A 14 1.39 2.25 10.91
N ASN A 15 2.58 2.06 11.46
CA ASN A 15 2.97 0.84 12.19
C ASN A 15 2.67 -0.48 11.44
N THR A 16 2.91 -0.51 10.14
CA THR A 16 2.56 -1.63 9.27
C THR A 16 3.54 -1.77 8.12
N ALA A 17 3.61 -2.96 7.50
CA ALA A 17 4.39 -3.21 6.30
C ALA A 17 5.89 -2.83 6.40
N GLY A 18 6.45 -2.83 7.60
CA GLY A 18 7.85 -2.41 7.86
C GLY A 18 8.05 -0.91 8.07
N TYR A 19 6.97 -0.12 8.18
CA TYR A 19 7.00 1.31 8.42
C TYR A 19 6.37 1.67 9.76
N SER A 20 7.07 2.44 10.59
CA SER A 20 6.40 3.17 11.69
C SER A 20 5.53 4.29 11.12
N LEU A 21 6.05 5.01 10.12
CA LEU A 21 5.33 5.98 9.29
C LEU A 21 5.89 5.91 7.87
N GLY A 22 5.04 5.58 6.89
CA GLY A 22 5.36 5.64 5.47
C GLY A 22 4.35 6.52 4.75
N LEU A 23 4.81 7.59 4.10
CA LEU A 23 3.96 8.50 3.32
C LEU A 23 4.35 8.42 1.85
N PHE A 24 3.40 7.99 1.02
CA PHE A 24 3.58 7.79 -0.41
C PHE A 24 2.78 8.85 -1.17
N PRO A 25 3.42 9.73 -1.95
CA PRO A 25 2.72 10.67 -2.82
C PRO A 25 2.16 9.90 -4.02
N LEU A 26 0.88 10.11 -4.31
CA LEU A 26 0.16 9.45 -5.41
C LEU A 26 -0.44 10.47 -6.39
N GLU A 27 -0.07 11.74 -6.25
CA GLU A 27 -0.47 12.79 -7.18
C GLU A 27 0.14 12.60 -8.59
N GLU A 28 1.23 11.81 -8.69
CA GLU A 28 1.97 11.45 -9.91
C GLU A 28 2.38 9.96 -9.86
N PRO A 29 2.76 9.37 -11.00
CA PRO A 29 3.30 8.00 -11.00
C PRO A 29 4.48 7.87 -10.03
N LEU A 30 4.34 6.94 -9.08
CA LEU A 30 5.33 6.71 -8.03
C LEU A 30 6.15 5.44 -8.33
N SER A 31 7.46 5.56 -8.28
CA SER A 31 8.37 4.42 -8.23
C SER A 31 8.80 4.15 -6.79
N VAL A 32 8.63 2.92 -6.33
CA VAL A 32 9.09 2.49 -4.99
C VAL A 32 10.37 1.68 -5.15
N TYR A 33 11.49 2.26 -4.72
CA TYR A 33 12.82 1.63 -4.76
C TYR A 33 13.40 1.47 -3.36
N GLY A 34 14.16 0.41 -3.14
CA GLY A 34 14.78 0.09 -1.86
C GLY A 34 15.29 -1.35 -1.81
N ALA A 35 16.09 -1.65 -0.78
CA ALA A 35 16.62 -3.00 -0.57
C ALA A 35 15.50 -4.02 -0.34
N ASN A 36 15.82 -5.30 -0.55
CA ASN A 36 14.89 -6.38 -0.31
C ASN A 36 14.50 -6.42 1.17
N ASN A 37 13.25 -6.83 1.44
CA ASN A 37 12.69 -6.97 2.79
C ASN A 37 12.50 -5.67 3.59
N LEU A 38 12.66 -4.49 2.98
CA LEU A 38 12.37 -3.18 3.60
C LEU A 38 10.93 -2.67 3.31
N GLY A 39 9.97 -3.58 3.15
CA GLY A 39 8.57 -3.17 3.01
C GLY A 39 8.15 -2.65 1.62
N LYS A 40 9.02 -2.64 0.61
CA LYS A 40 8.70 -2.19 -0.77
C LYS A 40 7.51 -2.92 -1.41
N SER A 41 7.56 -4.26 -1.46
CA SER A 41 6.43 -5.04 -1.99
C SER A 41 5.22 -4.98 -1.06
N ALA A 42 5.47 -4.87 0.25
CA ALA A 42 4.42 -4.79 1.25
C ALA A 42 3.61 -3.50 1.14
N SER A 43 4.25 -2.35 0.88
CA SER A 43 3.57 -1.07 0.71
C SER A 43 2.66 -1.06 -0.51
N ILE A 44 3.08 -1.69 -1.62
CA ILE A 44 2.23 -1.85 -2.81
C ILE A 44 1.06 -2.79 -2.50
N ASN A 45 1.32 -3.92 -1.84
CA ASN A 45 0.26 -4.86 -1.48
C ASN A 45 -0.76 -4.27 -0.50
N ALA A 46 -0.33 -3.40 0.41
CA ALA A 46 -1.20 -2.71 1.35
C ALA A 46 -2.25 -1.82 0.65
N LEU A 47 -1.97 -1.30 -0.56
CA LEU A 47 -2.93 -0.51 -1.35
C LEU A 47 -4.18 -1.32 -1.75
N GLN A 48 -4.10 -2.65 -1.75
CA GLN A 48 -5.25 -3.49 -2.07
C GLN A 48 -6.39 -3.29 -1.07
N PHE A 49 -6.10 -3.08 0.22
CA PHE A 49 -7.14 -2.90 1.25
C PHE A 49 -8.04 -1.67 1.04
N PRO A 50 -7.52 -0.45 0.80
CA PRO A 50 -8.37 0.71 0.56
C PRO A 50 -8.93 0.79 -0.87
N ILE A 51 -8.33 0.12 -1.86
CA ILE A 51 -8.75 0.24 -3.27
C ILE A 51 -9.73 -0.87 -3.69
N LEU A 52 -9.52 -2.10 -3.24
CA LEU A 52 -10.37 -3.24 -3.62
C LEU A 52 -11.51 -3.40 -2.63
N ALA A 53 -12.75 -3.36 -3.15
CA ALA A 53 -13.95 -3.37 -2.32
C ALA A 53 -14.22 -4.70 -1.62
N ARG A 54 -13.68 -5.82 -2.14
CA ARG A 54 -13.89 -7.16 -1.58
C ARG A 54 -12.56 -7.84 -1.31
N MET A 55 -12.46 -8.48 -0.16
CA MET A 55 -11.26 -9.22 0.23
C MET A 55 -10.96 -10.40 -0.71
N SER A 56 -11.98 -10.97 -1.38
CA SER A 56 -11.81 -12.05 -2.36
C SER A 56 -11.05 -11.62 -3.62
N ASP A 57 -11.06 -10.32 -3.94
CA ASP A 57 -10.37 -9.77 -5.10
C ASP A 57 -8.89 -9.46 -4.79
N MET A 58 -8.49 -9.56 -3.52
CA MET A 58 -7.12 -9.28 -3.07
C MET A 58 -6.23 -10.53 -3.21
N SER A 59 -4.98 -10.32 -3.63
CA SER A 59 -3.96 -11.37 -3.74
C SER A 59 -2.66 -10.97 -3.07
N PHE A 60 -2.23 -11.76 -2.09
CA PHE A 60 -1.00 -11.56 -1.32
C PHE A 60 0.06 -12.62 -1.62
N GLY A 61 0.00 -13.23 -2.80
CA GLY A 61 0.93 -14.27 -3.25
C GLY A 61 0.80 -15.54 -2.40
N LYS A 62 1.90 -15.94 -1.74
CA LYS A 62 1.96 -17.18 -0.95
C LYS A 62 1.25 -17.11 0.41
N TYR A 63 0.78 -15.95 0.83
CA TYR A 63 0.18 -15.74 2.15
C TYR A 63 -1.35 -15.82 2.07
N THR A 64 -1.97 -16.42 3.07
CA THR A 64 -3.42 -16.43 3.19
C THR A 64 -3.96 -15.04 3.50
N LEU A 65 -5.26 -14.84 3.28
CA LEU A 65 -5.93 -13.58 3.63
C LEU A 65 -5.80 -13.25 5.13
N GLU A 66 -5.89 -14.27 5.99
CA GLU A 66 -5.75 -14.10 7.43
C GLU A 66 -4.32 -13.69 7.83
N GLN A 67 -3.30 -14.36 7.29
CA GLN A 67 -1.90 -14.01 7.52
C GLN A 67 -1.62 -12.58 7.07
N SER A 68 -2.14 -12.21 5.90
CA SER A 68 -1.97 -10.87 5.34
C SER A 68 -2.66 -9.83 6.22
N ARG A 69 -3.91 -10.09 6.65
CA ARG A 69 -4.63 -9.18 7.53
C ARG A 69 -3.85 -8.90 8.81
N ARG A 70 -3.32 -9.94 9.49
CA ARG A 70 -2.51 -9.80 10.72
C ARG A 70 -1.19 -9.07 10.52
N PHE A 71 -0.62 -9.16 9.32
CA PHE A 71 0.62 -8.47 9.00
C PHE A 71 0.38 -6.97 8.73
N TYR A 72 -0.77 -6.62 8.13
CA TYR A 72 -1.08 -5.23 7.77
C TYR A 72 -1.87 -4.46 8.85
N PHE A 73 -2.59 -5.15 9.74
CA PHE A 73 -3.44 -4.59 10.81
C PHE A 73 -3.37 -5.45 12.08
#